data_AF-A0A5C3MYC3-F1
#
_entry.id   AF-A0A5C3MYC3-F1
#
_cell.length_a   1.000
_cell.length_b   1.000
_cell.length_c   1.000
_cell.angle_alpha   90.00
_cell.angle_beta   90.00
_cell.angle_gamma   90.00
#
_symmetry.space_group_name_H-M   'P 1'
#
loop_
_entity.id
_entity.type
_entity.pdbx_description
1 polymer ?
#
loop_
_entity_poly.entity_id
_entity_poly.type
_entity_poly.pdbx_seq_one_letter_code
_entity_poly.pdbx_strand_id
1 'polypeptide(L)'
;MPRSRTDAAISTTSDVLSRLKDLSDAVPVPFVKTAFSAASMIFDMLDTMRGNKGECARLRKHITEMLEMLVNLNPIAITLLSASAKKGSILEEFKSTLLSVEQRLKKITGRNVVVQFLQSKPTAKELSDCRQDIDDVTHKLRIYNDAKQYLREMAEDTGVIRVPVRALQGVSTIS
;
A
#
# COMPACT_ATOMS: atom_id res chain seq x y z
N MET A 1 4.11 33.55 -7.90
CA MET A 1 4.88 32.32 -8.16
C MET A 1 4.21 31.14 -7.46
N PRO A 2 3.70 30.11 -8.16
CA PRO A 2 2.95 29.03 -7.53
C PRO A 2 3.89 27.92 -7.02
N ARG A 3 4.45 28.11 -5.81
CA ARG A 3 5.26 27.11 -5.07
C ARG A 3 4.42 26.20 -4.14
N SER A 4 3.10 26.15 -4.29
CA SER A 4 2.21 25.76 -3.18
C SER A 4 1.70 24.32 -3.19
N ARG A 5 1.69 23.60 -4.32
CA ARG A 5 1.03 22.28 -4.41
C ARG A 5 1.96 21.10 -4.65
N THR A 6 3.00 21.29 -5.45
CA THR A 6 4.00 20.24 -5.71
C THR A 6 4.87 19.99 -4.47
N ASP A 7 5.29 21.05 -3.80
CA ASP A 7 6.17 20.94 -2.62
C ASP A 7 5.44 20.27 -1.46
N ALA A 8 4.14 20.56 -1.27
CA ALA A 8 3.30 19.89 -0.29
C ALA A 8 3.07 18.40 -0.60
N ALA A 9 2.86 18.04 -1.87
CA ALA A 9 2.69 16.64 -2.29
C ALA A 9 3.99 15.83 -2.15
N ILE A 10 5.14 16.46 -2.42
CA ILE A 10 6.46 15.85 -2.23
C ILE A 10 6.74 15.66 -0.73
N SER A 11 6.47 16.66 0.11
CA SER A 11 6.59 16.55 1.57
C SER A 11 5.73 15.41 2.13
N THR A 12 4.45 15.36 1.75
CA THR A 12 3.52 14.32 2.22
C THR A 12 4.00 12.92 1.82
N THR A 13 4.51 12.78 0.59
CA THR A 13 5.05 11.50 0.11
C THR A 13 6.30 11.09 0.90
N SER A 14 7.20 12.03 1.16
CA SER A 14 8.42 11.82 1.96
C SER A 14 8.09 11.42 3.41
N ASP A 15 7.09 12.06 4.02
CA ASP A 15 6.65 11.76 5.38
C ASP A 15 6.06 10.35 5.48
N VAL A 16 5.24 9.96 4.50
CA VAL A 16 4.65 8.62 4.42
C VAL A 16 5.73 7.56 4.22
N LEU A 17 6.70 7.78 3.33
CA LEU A 17 7.82 6.86 3.13
C LEU A 17 8.69 6.72 4.38
N SER A 18 8.88 7.80 5.13
CA SER A 18 9.65 7.79 6.39
C SER A 18 8.93 6.95 7.45
N ARG A 19 7.63 7.20 7.67
CA ARG A 19 6.81 6.41 8.61
C ARG A 19 6.70 4.95 8.18
N LEU A 20 6.64 4.69 6.88
CA LEU A 20 6.76 3.34 6.32
C LEU A 20 8.07 2.70 6.74
N LYS A 21 9.20 3.36 6.53
CA LYS A 21 10.51 2.82 6.84
C LYS A 21 10.63 2.44 8.31
N ASP A 22 10.17 3.30 9.22
CA ASP A 22 10.13 3.02 10.65
C ASP A 22 9.30 1.76 10.96
N LEU A 23 8.19 1.57 10.25
CA LEU A 23 7.35 0.36 10.35
C LEU A 23 8.06 -0.89 9.81
N SER A 24 8.81 -0.80 8.71
CA SER A 24 9.64 -1.93 8.22
C SER A 24 10.72 -2.31 9.22
N ASP A 25 11.29 -1.35 9.92
CA ASP A 25 12.36 -1.59 10.88
C ASP A 25 11.77 -2.18 12.18
N ALA A 26 10.55 -1.79 12.56
CA ALA A 26 9.83 -2.33 13.72
C ALA A 26 9.19 -3.71 13.47
N VAL A 27 8.83 -4.03 12.22
CA VAL A 27 8.12 -5.25 11.85
C VAL A 27 9.02 -6.07 10.91
N PRO A 28 9.64 -7.17 11.37
CA PRO A 28 10.61 -7.96 10.58
C PRO A 28 9.91 -8.83 9.54
N VAL A 29 9.07 -8.22 8.70
CA VAL A 29 8.33 -8.88 7.64
C VAL A 29 8.99 -8.49 6.32
N PRO A 30 9.68 -9.44 5.64
CA PRO A 30 10.43 -9.17 4.40
C PRO A 30 9.60 -8.51 3.30
N PHE A 31 8.30 -8.81 3.28
CA PHE A 31 7.29 -8.22 2.41
C PHE A 31 7.30 -6.68 2.42
N VAL A 32 7.31 -6.11 3.62
CA VAL A 32 7.12 -4.69 3.89
C VAL A 32 8.25 -3.91 3.22
N LYS A 33 9.48 -4.36 3.41
CA LYS A 33 10.68 -3.79 2.79
C LYS A 33 10.68 -3.85 1.26
N THR A 34 10.26 -4.97 0.66
CA THR A 34 10.22 -5.09 -0.81
C THR A 34 9.20 -4.14 -1.42
N ALA A 35 8.00 -4.07 -0.84
CA ALA A 35 6.97 -3.18 -1.34
C ALA A 35 7.36 -1.70 -1.21
N PHE A 36 8.14 -1.35 -0.18
CA PHE A 36 8.64 0.02 0.02
C PHE A 36 9.68 0.42 -1.00
N SER A 37 10.63 -0.48 -1.27
CA SER A 37 11.61 -0.28 -2.34
C SER A 37 10.92 -0.03 -3.68
N ALA A 38 9.88 -0.81 -4.00
CA ALA A 38 9.08 -0.64 -5.22
C ALA A 38 8.37 0.71 -5.25
N ALA A 39 7.71 1.12 -4.16
CA ALA A 39 7.01 2.40 -4.08
C ALA A 39 7.95 3.61 -4.25
N SER A 40 9.12 3.59 -3.61
CA SER A 40 10.14 4.65 -3.78
C SER A 40 10.60 4.75 -5.23
N MET A 41 10.93 3.61 -5.87
CA MET A 41 11.32 3.59 -7.29
C MET A 41 10.19 4.11 -8.20
N ILE A 42 8.93 3.80 -7.89
CA ILE A 42 7.78 4.33 -8.63
C ILE A 42 7.75 5.86 -8.52
N PHE A 43 7.89 6.43 -7.33
CA PHE A 43 7.85 7.88 -7.17
C PHE A 43 9.00 8.59 -7.91
N ASP A 44 10.21 8.03 -7.87
CA ASP A 44 11.34 8.57 -8.64
C ASP A 44 11.04 8.56 -10.16
N MET A 45 10.45 7.47 -10.65
CA MET A 45 10.02 7.38 -12.05
C MET A 45 8.93 8.39 -12.40
N LEU A 46 7.94 8.60 -11.53
CA LEU A 46 6.87 9.58 -11.76
C LEU A 46 7.40 11.02 -11.76
N ASP A 47 8.41 11.34 -10.96
CA ASP A 47 9.04 12.67 -10.95
C ASP A 47 9.82 12.95 -12.24
N THR A 48 10.53 11.95 -12.75
CA THR A 48 11.35 12.07 -13.96
C THR A 48 10.53 12.11 -15.27
N MET A 49 9.27 11.64 -15.26
CA MET A 49 8.41 11.64 -16.46
C MET A 49 8.09 13.05 -16.96
N ARG A 50 8.44 13.40 -18.21
CA ARG A 50 8.19 14.75 -18.76
C ARG A 50 6.74 14.96 -19.25
N GLY A 51 6.04 13.89 -19.64
CA GLY A 51 4.65 13.93 -20.11
C GLY A 51 3.65 13.33 -19.13
N ASN A 52 2.35 13.47 -19.41
CA ASN A 52 1.25 12.89 -18.61
C ASN A 52 1.28 13.24 -17.12
N LYS A 53 1.80 14.43 -16.76
CA LYS A 53 1.97 14.89 -15.37
C LYS A 53 0.71 14.78 -14.51
N GLY A 54 -0.47 15.00 -15.09
CA GLY A 54 -1.75 14.82 -14.39
C GLY A 54 -2.01 13.38 -13.98
N GLU A 55 -1.79 12.41 -14.87
CA GLU A 55 -1.94 10.99 -14.56
C GLU A 55 -0.84 10.51 -13.61
N CYS A 56 0.39 11.01 -13.74
CA CYS A 56 1.45 10.73 -12.78
C CYS A 56 1.10 11.22 -11.37
N ALA A 57 0.56 12.44 -11.25
CA ALA A 57 0.14 13.00 -9.96
C ALA A 57 -1.03 12.20 -9.34
N ARG A 58 -1.99 11.75 -10.16
CA ARG A 58 -3.08 10.86 -9.72
C ARG A 58 -2.54 9.53 -9.24
N LEU A 59 -1.71 8.85 -10.04
CA LEU A 59 -1.11 7.58 -9.64
C LEU A 59 -0.30 7.72 -8.34
N ARG A 60 0.50 8.78 -8.20
CA ARG A 60 1.21 9.09 -6.96
C ARG A 60 0.26 9.17 -5.77
N LYS A 61 -0.79 10.00 -5.86
CA LYS A 61 -1.78 10.19 -4.79
C LYS A 61 -2.39 8.87 -4.33
N HIS A 62 -2.80 8.02 -5.28
CA HIS A 62 -3.42 6.74 -4.97
C HIS A 62 -2.45 5.76 -4.30
N ILE A 63 -1.20 5.72 -4.76
CA ILE A 63 -0.16 4.94 -4.08
C ILE A 63 0.05 5.48 -2.66
N THR A 64 0.16 6.80 -2.48
CA THR A 64 0.31 7.42 -1.15
C THR A 64 -0.84 7.07 -0.21
N GLU A 65 -2.11 7.17 -0.66
CA GLU A 65 -3.27 6.79 0.14
C GLU A 65 -3.24 5.31 0.54
N MET A 66 -2.83 4.43 -0.38
CA MET A 66 -2.67 3.00 -0.11
C MET A 66 -1.57 2.75 0.93
N LEU A 67 -0.43 3.45 0.83
CA LEU A 67 0.67 3.37 1.79
C LEU A 67 0.26 3.88 3.17
N GLU A 68 -0.44 5.00 3.25
CA GLU A 68 -0.95 5.58 4.50
C GLU A 68 -1.87 4.61 5.23
N MET A 69 -2.77 3.93 4.52
CA MET A 69 -3.60 2.90 5.13
C MET A 69 -2.77 1.78 5.76
N LEU A 70 -1.70 1.33 5.10
CA LEU A 70 -0.81 0.34 5.69
C LEU A 70 -0.08 0.85 6.93
N VAL A 71 0.40 2.10 6.93
CA VAL A 71 1.06 2.69 8.12
C VAL A 71 0.10 2.81 9.29
N ASN A 72 -1.16 3.14 9.00
CA ASN A 72 -2.18 3.30 10.02
C ASN A 72 -2.70 1.94 10.54
N LEU A 73 -2.36 0.83 9.88
CA LEU A 73 -2.58 -0.49 10.46
C LEU A 73 -1.63 -0.73 11.64
N ASN A 74 -2.18 -1.25 12.72
CA ASN A 74 -1.37 -1.68 13.87
C ASN A 74 -0.32 -2.73 13.43
N PRO A 75 0.94 -2.65 13.87
CA PRO A 75 2.00 -3.63 13.58
C PRO A 75 1.57 -5.10 13.75
N ILE A 76 0.78 -5.40 14.78
CA ILE A 76 0.25 -6.75 15.04
C ILE A 76 -0.70 -7.19 13.91
N ALA A 77 -1.50 -6.27 13.38
CA ALA A 77 -2.38 -6.55 12.26
C ALA A 77 -1.60 -6.89 10.98
N ILE A 78 -0.51 -6.17 10.74
CA ILE A 78 0.38 -6.42 9.60
C ILE A 78 1.04 -7.79 9.74
N THR A 79 1.53 -8.13 10.94
CA THR A 79 2.09 -9.45 11.23
C THR A 79 1.06 -10.57 11.04
N LEU A 80 -0.19 -10.37 11.49
CA LEU A 80 -1.27 -11.35 11.30
C LEU A 80 -1.66 -11.52 9.82
N LEU A 81 -1.76 -10.41 9.08
CA LEU A 81 -2.01 -10.43 7.64
C LEU A 81 -0.87 -11.11 6.86
N SER A 82 0.37 -10.97 7.35
CA SER A 82 1.56 -11.60 6.78
C SER A 82 1.66 -13.09 7.14
N ALA A 83 1.20 -13.47 8.33
CA ALA A 83 1.17 -14.85 8.81
C ALA A 83 0.05 -15.69 8.21
N SER A 84 -0.95 -15.05 7.58
CA SER A 84 -1.95 -15.73 6.75
C SER A 84 -1.25 -16.39 5.56
N ALA A 85 -0.84 -17.65 5.73
CA ALA A 85 -0.11 -18.46 4.75
C ALA A 85 -0.89 -18.76 3.45
N LYS A 86 -2.09 -18.20 3.27
CA LYS A 86 -2.83 -18.31 2.01
C LYS A 86 -2.19 -17.41 0.97
N LYS A 87 -1.76 -18.02 -0.16
CA LYS A 87 -1.61 -17.29 -1.43
C LYS A 87 -2.90 -16.47 -1.65
N GLY A 88 -2.78 -15.16 -1.80
CA GLY A 88 -3.93 -14.24 -1.85
C GLY A 88 -4.21 -13.48 -0.54
N SER A 89 -3.22 -13.36 0.36
CA SER A 89 -3.31 -12.33 1.39
C SER A 89 -3.32 -10.94 0.73
N ILE A 90 -4.10 -10.01 1.28
CA ILE A 90 -4.20 -8.63 0.78
C ILE A 90 -2.82 -7.98 0.71
N LEU A 91 -1.92 -8.34 1.63
CA LEU A 91 -0.54 -7.91 1.59
C LEU A 91 0.15 -8.46 0.33
N GLU A 92 0.17 -9.78 0.09
CA GLU A 92 0.80 -10.32 -1.12
C GLU A 92 0.27 -9.71 -2.43
N GLU A 93 -1.04 -9.46 -2.52
CA GLU A 93 -1.62 -8.71 -3.64
C GLU A 93 -1.05 -7.29 -3.75
N PHE A 94 -0.94 -6.57 -2.63
CA PHE A 94 -0.32 -5.24 -2.57
C PHE A 94 1.12 -5.21 -3.09
N LYS A 95 1.99 -6.13 -2.63
CA LYS A 95 3.38 -6.19 -3.14
C LYS A 95 3.39 -6.53 -4.62
N SER A 96 2.59 -7.51 -5.05
CA SER A 96 2.53 -7.91 -6.45
C SER A 96 2.09 -6.75 -7.34
N THR A 97 1.08 -5.98 -6.92
CA THR A 97 0.61 -4.81 -7.64
C THR A 97 1.67 -3.73 -7.72
N LEU A 98 2.35 -3.38 -6.62
CA LEU A 98 3.43 -2.40 -6.65
C LEU A 98 4.58 -2.83 -7.57
N LEU A 99 5.02 -4.09 -7.51
CA LEU A 99 6.06 -4.60 -8.41
C LEU A 99 5.62 -4.59 -9.88
N SER A 100 4.35 -4.92 -10.15
CA SER A 100 3.77 -4.84 -11.50
C SER A 100 3.77 -3.40 -12.03
N VAL A 101 3.33 -2.44 -11.21
CA VAL A 101 3.35 -1.01 -11.55
C VAL A 101 4.78 -0.51 -11.78
N GLU A 102 5.72 -0.88 -10.91
CA GLU A 102 7.13 -0.55 -11.06
C GLU A 102 7.68 -1.07 -12.41
N GLN A 103 7.41 -2.33 -12.76
CA GLN A 103 7.85 -2.91 -14.03
C GLN A 103 7.23 -2.21 -15.25
N ARG A 104 5.94 -1.85 -15.19
CA ARG A 104 5.27 -1.11 -16.27
C ARG A 104 5.87 0.29 -16.43
N LEU A 105 6.10 1.00 -15.32
CA LEU A 105 6.73 2.32 -15.36
C LEU A 105 8.15 2.26 -15.89
N LYS A 106 8.97 1.27 -15.52
CA LYS A 106 10.31 1.06 -16.08
C LYS A 106 10.28 0.93 -17.61
N LYS A 107 9.28 0.22 -18.16
CA LYS A 107 9.11 0.07 -19.62
C LYS A 107 8.72 1.38 -20.31
N ILE A 108 8.04 2.27 -19.61
CA ILE A 108 7.61 3.58 -20.15
C ILE A 108 8.76 4.58 -20.07
N THR A 109 9.40 4.70 -18.91
CA THR A 109 10.46 5.68 -18.65
C THR A 109 11.76 5.35 -19.37
N GLY A 110 12.03 4.07 -19.63
CA GLY A 110 13.20 3.62 -20.40
C GLY A 110 13.11 3.87 -21.92
N ARG A 111 11.98 4.33 -22.45
CA ARG A 111 11.82 4.65 -23.89
C ARG A 111 12.57 5.94 -24.24
N ASN A 112 13.12 6.03 -25.45
CA ASN A 112 13.73 7.27 -25.93
C ASN A 112 12.68 8.38 -26.11
N VAL A 113 13.13 9.64 -26.16
CA VAL A 113 12.26 10.83 -26.14
C VAL A 113 11.24 10.86 -27.30
N VAL A 114 11.66 10.41 -28.50
CA VAL A 114 10.79 10.39 -29.69
C VAL A 114 9.67 9.37 -29.53
N VAL A 115 9.97 8.17 -29.03
CA VAL A 115 8.97 7.13 -28.76
C VAL A 115 8.04 7.56 -27.62
N GLN A 116 8.55 8.19 -26.57
CA GLN A 116 7.72 8.73 -25.48
C GLN A 116 6.71 9.76 -25.99
N PHE A 117 7.12 10.63 -26.92
CA PHE A 117 6.24 11.62 -27.52
C PHE A 117 5.14 10.97 -28.38
N LEU A 118 5.52 10.05 -29.28
CA LEU A 118 4.59 9.33 -30.16
C LEU A 118 3.62 8.43 -29.40
N GLN A 119 4.04 7.89 -28.26
CA GLN A 119 3.24 6.99 -27.42
C GLN A 119 2.63 7.70 -26.21
N SER A 120 2.49 9.04 -26.24
CA SER A 120 1.91 9.82 -25.14
C SER A 120 0.51 9.35 -24.74
N LYS A 121 -0.37 9.05 -25.71
CA LYS A 121 -1.74 8.51 -25.48
C LYS A 121 -1.72 7.07 -24.91
N PRO A 122 -1.01 6.10 -25.51
CA PRO A 122 -0.81 4.78 -24.89
C PRO A 122 -0.25 4.84 -23.47
N THR A 123 0.70 5.75 -23.24
CA THR A 123 1.30 5.96 -21.91
C THR A 123 0.28 6.46 -20.89
N ALA A 124 -0.60 7.38 -21.28
CA ALA A 124 -1.67 7.86 -20.41
C ALA A 124 -2.63 6.72 -20.04
N LYS A 125 -2.95 5.83 -20.99
CA LYS A 125 -3.75 4.62 -20.72
C LYS A 125 -3.03 3.69 -19.74
N GLU A 126 -1.75 3.41 -19.98
CA GLU A 126 -0.97 2.50 -19.13
C GLU A 126 -0.82 3.03 -17.69
N LEU A 127 -0.70 4.36 -17.51
CA LEU A 127 -0.75 5.00 -16.19
C LEU A 127 -2.13 4.89 -15.54
N SER A 128 -3.22 5.04 -16.31
CA SER A 128 -4.58 4.87 -15.81
C SER A 128 -4.85 3.42 -15.39
N ASP A 129 -4.35 2.44 -16.16
CA ASP A 129 -4.46 1.01 -15.83
C ASP A 129 -3.68 0.71 -14.55
N CYS A 130 -2.47 1.26 -14.40
CA CYS A 130 -1.71 1.16 -13.14
C CYS A 130 -2.46 1.78 -11.95
N ARG A 131 -3.17 2.90 -12.16
CA ARG A 131 -3.99 3.50 -11.11
C ARG A 131 -5.14 2.59 -10.72
N GLN A 132 -5.83 2.01 -11.68
CA GLN A 132 -6.93 1.08 -11.41
C GLN A 132 -6.45 -0.14 -10.60
N ASP A 133 -5.31 -0.72 -10.97
CA ASP A 133 -4.72 -1.85 -10.24
C ASP A 133 -4.44 -1.48 -8.76
N ILE A 134 -3.96 -0.25 -8.51
CA ILE A 134 -3.73 0.27 -7.16
C ILE A 134 -5.05 0.51 -6.41
N ASP A 135 -6.05 1.08 -7.09
CA ASP A 135 -7.38 1.33 -6.52
C ASP A 135 -8.07 0.06 -6.08
N ASP A 136 -8.00 -0.99 -6.88
CA ASP A 136 -8.63 -2.27 -6.56
C ASP A 136 -8.06 -2.88 -5.27
N VAL A 137 -6.73 -2.84 -5.10
CA VAL A 137 -6.08 -3.32 -3.88
C VAL A 137 -6.37 -2.40 -2.68
N THR A 138 -6.34 -1.10 -2.91
CA THR A 138 -6.69 -0.06 -1.92
C THR A 138 -8.09 -0.28 -1.37
N HIS A 139 -9.05 -0.59 -2.25
CA HIS A 139 -10.42 -0.88 -1.88
C HIS A 139 -10.55 -2.16 -1.04
N LYS A 140 -9.86 -3.25 -1.41
CA LYS A 140 -9.82 -4.48 -0.61
C LYS A 140 -9.24 -4.25 0.79
N LEU A 141 -8.18 -3.45 0.88
CA LEU A 141 -7.56 -3.10 2.16
C LEU A 141 -8.52 -2.28 3.04
N ARG A 142 -9.28 -1.35 2.44
CA ARG A 142 -10.30 -0.57 3.13
C ARG A 142 -11.42 -1.45 3.67
N ILE A 143 -11.98 -2.35 2.85
CA ILE A 143 -13.01 -3.31 3.29
C ILE A 143 -12.50 -4.13 4.49
N TYR A 144 -11.26 -4.61 4.44
CA TYR A 144 -10.66 -5.34 5.55
C TYR A 144 -10.57 -4.49 6.83
N ASN A 145 -10.14 -3.23 6.69
CA ASN A 145 -10.02 -2.32 7.82
C ASN A 145 -11.39 -2.00 8.45
N ASP A 146 -12.38 -1.70 7.62
CA ASP A 146 -13.75 -1.38 8.04
C ASP A 146 -14.42 -2.58 8.71
N ALA A 147 -14.30 -3.79 8.12
CA ALA A 147 -14.82 -5.02 8.71
C ALA A 147 -14.19 -5.32 10.08
N LYS A 148 -12.89 -5.03 10.25
CA LYS A 148 -12.19 -5.20 11.53
C LYS A 148 -12.63 -4.18 12.57
N GLN A 149 -12.89 -2.94 12.18
CA GLN A 149 -13.43 -1.92 13.08
C GLN A 149 -14.82 -2.31 13.56
N TYR A 150 -15.70 -2.72 12.66
CA TYR A 150 -17.04 -3.20 12.99
C TYR A 150 -17.02 -4.39 13.97
N LEU A 151 -16.12 -5.36 13.76
CA LEU A 151 -15.94 -6.50 14.68
C LEU A 151 -15.38 -6.10 16.05
N ARG A 152 -14.63 -5.01 16.15
CA ARG A 152 -14.17 -4.48 17.45
C ARG A 152 -15.30 -3.80 18.21
N GLU A 153 -16.05 -2.93 17.53
CA GLU A 153 -17.19 -2.22 18.11
C GLU A 153 -18.26 -3.20 18.61
N MET A 154 -18.60 -4.22 17.81
CA MET A 154 -19.51 -5.28 18.23
C MET A 154 -19.01 -6.09 19.45
N ALA A 155 -17.69 -6.30 19.58
CA ALA A 155 -17.12 -7.01 20.73
C ALA A 155 -17.12 -6.17 22.01
N GLU A 156 -17.03 -4.85 21.88
CA GLU A 156 -17.13 -3.90 22.99
C GLU A 156 -18.59 -3.74 23.45
N ASP A 157 -19.55 -3.69 22.52
CA ASP A 157 -20.98 -3.56 22.83
C ASP A 157 -21.60 -4.84 23.41
N THR A 158 -21.07 -6.02 23.08
CA THR A 158 -21.59 -7.30 23.59
C THR A 158 -21.00 -7.74 24.93
N GLY A 159 -20.09 -6.95 25.54
CA GLY A 159 -19.50 -7.28 26.84
C GLY A 159 -18.71 -8.60 26.85
N VAL A 160 -18.25 -9.08 25.70
CA VAL A 160 -17.53 -10.35 25.59
C VAL A 160 -16.10 -10.14 26.12
N ILE A 161 -15.92 -10.47 27.40
CA ILE A 161 -14.61 -10.50 28.05
C ILE A 161 -13.73 -11.47 27.26
N ARG A 162 -12.67 -10.95 26.62
CA ARG A 162 -11.63 -11.77 26.00
C ARG A 162 -10.92 -12.57 27.08
N VAL A 163 -11.34 -13.82 27.25
CA VAL A 163 -10.62 -14.78 28.09
C VAL A 163 -9.30 -15.12 27.39
N PRO A 164 -8.13 -14.83 27.98
CA PRO A 164 -6.86 -15.23 27.38
C PRO A 164 -6.81 -16.75 27.27
N VAL A 165 -6.31 -17.29 26.15
CA VAL A 165 -6.26 -18.74 25.84
C VAL A 165 -5.59 -19.56 26.96
N ARG A 166 -4.71 -18.94 27.77
CA ARG A 166 -4.11 -19.57 28.96
C ARG A 166 -5.12 -19.93 30.06
N ALA A 167 -6.26 -19.23 30.16
CA ALA A 167 -7.29 -19.53 31.14
C ALA A 167 -8.17 -20.73 30.74
N LEU A 168 -8.10 -21.20 29.49
CA LEU A 168 -8.78 -22.43 29.04
C LEU A 168 -7.94 -23.70 29.26
N GLN A 169 -6.65 -23.57 29.62
CA GLN A 169 -5.78 -24.71 29.92
C GLN A 169 -5.98 -25.28 31.34
N GLY A 170 -6.84 -24.67 32.16
CA GLY A 170 -7.19 -25.14 33.50
C GLY A 170 -8.40 -26.07 33.56
N VAL A 171 -9.12 -26.30 32.46
CA VAL A 171 -10.32 -27.16 32.44
C VAL A 171 -9.97 -28.53 31.84
N SER A 172 -8.95 -29.16 32.41
CA SER A 172 -8.66 -30.57 32.21
C SER A 172 -8.59 -31.23 33.58
N THR A 173 -9.76 -31.59 34.12
CA THR A 173 -9.97 -32.72 35.04
C THR A 173 -11.44 -32.72 35.44
N ILE A 174 -12.26 -33.46 34.68
CA ILE A 174 -13.45 -34.08 35.25
C ILE A 174 -13.16 -35.57 35.21
N SER A 175 -13.02 -36.14 36.40
CA SER A 175 -12.86 -37.57 36.69
C SER A 175 -14.12 -38.35 36.33
#